data_AF-A0A848T2D8-F1
#
_entry.id   AF-A0A848T2D8-F1
#
_cell.length_a   1.000
_cell.length_b   1.000
_cell.length_c   1.000
_cell.angle_alpha   90.00
_cell.angle_beta   90.00
_cell.angle_gamma   90.00
#
_symmetry.space_group_name_H-M   'P 1'
#
loop_
_entity.id
_entity.type
_entity.pdbx_description
1 polymer ?
#
loop_
_entity_poly.entity_id
_entity_poly.type
_entity_poly.pdbx_seq_one_letter_code
_entity_poly.pdbx_strand_id
1 'polypeptide(L)'
;MDDHKHINLSFLKEITGGDDAKLVKYIRLFLEEAPQHLGRIKLNLDNKDWPAVKRSVHAFKPQLRYMGIVEIEPLIKRIEYFSDTEKGTERIHQLYDQMNGICQIAFSELEDMIR
;
A
#
# COMPACT_ATOMS: atom_id res chain seq x y z
N MET A 1 -7.48 -22.39 -8.47
CA MET A 1 -8.23 -21.19 -8.91
C MET A 1 -7.82 -20.13 -7.94
N ASP A 2 -6.73 -19.49 -8.29
CA ASP A 2 -5.91 -18.66 -7.42
C ASP A 2 -6.70 -17.38 -7.14
N ASP A 3 -7.39 -17.41 -6.00
CA ASP A 3 -8.29 -16.39 -5.50
C ASP A 3 -7.44 -15.24 -4.98
N HIS A 4 -6.89 -14.45 -5.90
CA HIS A 4 -6.15 -13.24 -5.53
C HIS A 4 -7.12 -12.28 -4.84
N LYS A 5 -7.01 -12.17 -3.51
CA LYS A 5 -8.02 -11.52 -2.67
C LYS A 5 -7.91 -10.00 -2.72
N HIS A 6 -6.70 -9.49 -2.87
CA HIS A 6 -6.41 -8.08 -2.64
C HIS A 6 -5.71 -7.39 -3.83
N ILE A 7 -5.17 -8.14 -4.79
CA ILE A 7 -4.42 -7.58 -5.94
C ILE A 7 -5.20 -7.68 -7.26
N ASN A 8 -5.04 -6.68 -8.13
CA ASN A 8 -5.61 -6.70 -9.48
C ASN A 8 -4.63 -6.11 -10.49
N LEU A 9 -3.91 -7.00 -11.19
CA LEU A 9 -2.90 -6.60 -12.17
C LEU A 9 -3.47 -6.31 -13.57
N SER A 10 -4.78 -6.34 -13.77
CA SER A 10 -5.38 -6.03 -15.08
C SER A 10 -4.95 -4.64 -15.57
N PHE A 11 -4.93 -3.67 -14.66
CA PHE A 11 -4.46 -2.31 -14.96
C PHE A 11 -2.96 -2.28 -15.27
N LEU A 12 -2.14 -3.00 -14.49
CA LEU A 12 -0.70 -3.08 -14.71
C LEU A 12 -0.38 -3.72 -16.07
N LYS A 13 -1.12 -4.77 -16.45
CA LYS A 13 -0.98 -5.47 -17.72
C LYS A 13 -1.38 -4.59 -18.91
N GLU A 14 -2.39 -3.75 -18.74
CA GLU A 14 -2.80 -2.77 -19.76
C GLU A 14 -1.71 -1.72 -19.98
N ILE A 15 -1.13 -1.16 -18.92
CA ILE A 15 -0.06 -0.15 -19.05
C ILE A 15 1.26 -0.73 -19.56
N THR A 16 1.56 -2.00 -19.30
CA THR A 16 2.75 -2.66 -19.86
C THR A 16 2.56 -3.10 -21.30
N GLY A 17 1.34 -3.01 -21.84
CA GLY A 17 0.99 -3.46 -23.18
C GLY A 17 1.05 -4.98 -23.33
N GLY A 18 0.80 -5.72 -22.24
CA GLY A 18 0.92 -7.18 -22.21
C GLY A 18 2.36 -7.69 -22.15
N ASP A 19 3.34 -6.83 -21.87
CA ASP A 19 4.75 -7.22 -21.73
C ASP A 19 5.00 -7.76 -20.31
N ASP A 20 5.09 -9.09 -20.21
CA ASP A 20 5.29 -9.78 -18.92
C ASP A 20 6.62 -9.42 -18.27
N ALA A 21 7.68 -9.15 -19.04
CA ALA A 21 8.98 -8.76 -18.50
C ALA A 21 8.92 -7.38 -17.82
N LYS A 22 8.21 -6.43 -18.42
CA LYS A 22 7.92 -5.13 -17.78
C LYS A 22 7.05 -5.31 -16.54
N LEU A 23 6.01 -6.13 -16.62
CA LEU A 23 5.09 -6.40 -15.51
C LEU A 23 5.85 -6.93 -14.28
N VAL A 24 6.67 -7.96 -14.45
CA VAL A 24 7.52 -8.52 -13.38
C VAL A 24 8.46 -7.47 -12.81
N LYS A 25 9.07 -6.63 -13.67
CA LYS A 25 9.97 -5.57 -13.23
C LYS A 25 9.26 -4.53 -12.36
N TYR A 26 8.06 -4.11 -12.72
CA TYR A 26 7.26 -3.18 -11.92
C TYR A 26 6.85 -3.77 -10.58
N ILE A 27 6.45 -5.05 -10.57
CA ILE A 27 6.07 -5.75 -9.34
C ILE A 27 7.28 -5.85 -8.40
N ARG A 28 8.46 -6.25 -8.90
CA ARG A 28 9.68 -6.30 -8.10
C ARG A 28 10.04 -4.94 -7.49
N LEU A 29 10.03 -3.88 -8.32
CA LEU A 29 10.29 -2.53 -7.83
C LEU A 29 9.31 -2.12 -6.74
N PHE A 30 8.02 -2.44 -6.91
CA PHE A 30 7.02 -2.17 -5.90
C PHE A 30 7.25 -2.97 -4.62
N LEU A 31 7.58 -4.26 -4.71
CA LEU A 31 7.90 -5.11 -3.56
C LEU A 31 9.15 -4.64 -2.79
N GLU A 32 10.09 -3.98 -3.45
CA GLU A 32 11.27 -3.38 -2.82
C GLU A 32 10.94 -2.03 -2.13
N GLU A 33 10.14 -1.19 -2.78
CA GLU A 33 9.84 0.18 -2.31
C GLU A 33 8.70 0.25 -1.29
N ALA A 34 7.66 -0.57 -1.46
CA ALA A 34 6.47 -0.58 -0.62
C ALA A 34 6.74 -0.88 0.87
N PRO A 35 7.57 -1.88 1.26
CA PRO A 35 7.90 -2.11 2.66
C PRO A 35 8.69 -0.95 3.28
N GLN A 36 9.56 -0.28 2.51
CA GLN A 36 10.27 0.91 2.98
C GLN A 36 9.30 2.06 3.23
N HIS A 37 8.32 2.26 2.33
CA HIS A 37 7.24 3.23 2.50
C HIS A 37 6.41 2.96 3.76
N LEU A 38 6.01 1.70 3.99
CA LEU A 38 5.29 1.28 5.19
C LEU A 38 6.10 1.53 6.46
N GLY A 39 7.40 1.20 6.47
CA GLY A 39 8.30 1.47 7.59
C GLY A 39 8.40 2.96 7.91
N ARG A 40 8.44 3.81 6.89
CA ARG A 40 8.48 5.28 7.05
C ARG A 40 7.17 5.82 7.63
N ILE A 41 6.02 5.29 7.21
CA ILE A 41 4.72 5.64 7.80
C ILE A 41 4.71 5.24 9.29
N LYS A 42 5.16 4.03 9.63
CA LYS A 42 5.24 3.57 11.04
C LYS A 42 6.15 4.45 11.88
N LEU A 43 7.30 4.84 11.35
CA LEU A 43 8.22 5.74 12.05
C LEU A 43 7.56 7.10 12.30
N ASN A 44 6.89 7.68 11.32
CA ASN A 44 6.17 8.95 11.49
C ASN A 44 5.02 8.82 12.51
N LEU A 45 4.35 7.66 12.55
CA LEU A 45 3.32 7.37 13.56
C LEU A 45 3.88 7.34 14.97
N ASP A 46 4.99 6.63 15.18
CA ASP A 46 5.66 6.52 16.48
C ASP A 46 6.18 7.88 16.98
N ASN A 47 6.71 8.69 16.07
CA ASN A 47 7.12 10.07 16.35
C ASN A 47 5.95 11.05 16.48
N LYS A 48 4.70 10.61 16.30
CA LYS A 48 3.49 11.45 16.30
C LYS A 48 3.54 12.60 15.27
N ASP A 49 4.27 12.40 14.17
CA ASP A 49 4.37 13.37 13.07
C ASP A 49 3.21 13.18 12.09
N TRP A 50 2.01 13.54 12.54
CA TRP A 50 0.76 13.46 11.77
C TRP A 50 0.83 14.06 10.34
N PRO A 51 1.44 15.25 10.12
CA PRO A 51 1.58 15.77 8.76
C PRO A 51 2.50 14.92 7.88
N ALA A 52 3.58 14.32 8.42
CA ALA A 52 4.39 13.37 7.66
C ALA A 52 3.65 12.04 7.42
N VAL A 53 2.87 11.53 8.37
CA VAL A 53 1.99 10.35 8.19
C VAL A 53 1.04 10.59 7.03
N LYS A 54 0.29 11.69 7.05
CA LYS A 54 -0.66 12.09 5.99
C LYS A 54 0.01 12.12 4.63
N ARG A 55 1.14 12.82 4.50
CA ARG A 55 1.91 12.89 3.25
C ARG A 55 2.39 11.51 2.77
N SER A 56 2.84 10.68 3.70
CA SER A 56 3.38 9.35 3.38
C SER A 56 2.29 8.40 2.88
N VAL A 57 1.13 8.35 3.55
CA VAL A 57 -0.01 7.51 3.10
C VAL A 57 -0.61 8.03 1.80
N HIS A 58 -0.64 9.35 1.61
CA HIS A 58 -1.09 9.98 0.37
C HIS A 58 -0.20 9.63 -0.83
N ALA A 59 1.13 9.64 -0.63
CA ALA A 59 2.10 9.24 -1.66
C ALA A 59 2.09 7.73 -1.93
N PHE A 60 1.68 6.91 -0.96
CA PHE A 60 1.63 5.46 -1.08
C PHE A 60 0.36 4.99 -1.81
N LYS A 61 -0.76 5.72 -1.65
CA LYS A 61 -2.03 5.48 -2.33
C LYS A 61 -1.93 5.14 -3.83
N PRO A 62 -1.27 5.95 -4.68
CA PRO A 62 -1.17 5.64 -6.11
C PRO A 62 -0.36 4.37 -6.38
N GLN A 63 0.69 4.09 -5.60
CA GLN A 63 1.52 2.88 -5.78
C GLN A 63 0.69 1.61 -5.61
N LEU A 64 -0.16 1.60 -4.59
CA LEU A 64 -1.04 0.49 -4.28
C LEU A 64 -2.13 0.30 -5.35
N ARG A 65 -2.66 1.42 -5.86
CA ARG A 65 -3.63 1.41 -6.96
C ARG A 65 -3.05 0.81 -8.25
N TYR A 66 -1.77 1.05 -8.54
CA TYR A 66 -1.10 0.41 -9.69
C TYR A 66 -1.06 -1.11 -9.57
N MET A 67 -0.97 -1.65 -8.36
CA MET A 67 -1.02 -3.10 -8.08
C MET A 67 -2.46 -3.63 -7.93
N GLY A 68 -3.46 -2.76 -8.08
CA GLY A 68 -4.88 -3.11 -7.94
C GLY A 68 -5.37 -3.26 -6.51
N ILE A 69 -4.59 -2.84 -5.52
CA ILE A 69 -4.94 -2.91 -4.10
C ILE A 69 -5.81 -1.70 -3.74
N VAL A 70 -7.07 -1.72 -4.17
CA VAL A 70 -8.01 -0.58 -4.05
C VAL A 70 -8.72 -0.51 -2.70
N GLU A 71 -8.82 -1.62 -1.97
CA GLU A 71 -9.57 -1.71 -0.71
C GLU A 71 -8.98 -0.90 0.47
N ILE A 72 -7.72 -0.52 0.35
CA ILE A 72 -6.97 0.30 1.32
C ILE A 72 -7.20 1.81 1.11
N GLU A 73 -7.79 2.24 -0.01
CA GLU A 73 -8.19 3.65 -0.18
C GLU A 73 -9.02 4.22 0.97
N PRO A 74 -10.09 3.54 1.47
CA PRO A 74 -10.83 4.00 2.64
C PRO A 74 -9.98 4.02 3.92
N LEU A 75 -9.01 3.12 4.08
CA LEU A 75 -8.10 3.11 5.23
C LEU A 75 -7.17 4.32 5.19
N ILE A 76 -6.59 4.63 4.03
CA ILE A 76 -5.74 5.82 3.82
C ILE A 76 -6.53 7.08 4.14
N LYS A 77 -7.74 7.24 3.59
CA LYS A 77 -8.59 8.42 3.88
C LYS A 77 -8.88 8.57 5.37
N ARG A 78 -9.13 7.47 6.08
CA ARG A 78 -9.33 7.50 7.54
C ARG A 78 -8.06 7.93 8.26
N ILE A 79 -6.90 7.38 7.89
CA ILE A 79 -5.61 7.78 8.45
C ILE A 79 -5.37 9.28 8.23
N GLU A 80 -5.60 9.80 7.03
CA GLU A 80 -5.47 11.23 6.71
C GLU A 80 -6.40 12.09 7.60
N TYR A 81 -7.66 11.68 7.75
CA TYR A 81 -8.65 12.37 8.57
C TYR A 81 -8.28 12.40 10.07
N PHE A 82 -7.87 11.26 10.63
CA PHE A 82 -7.47 11.19 12.03
C PHE A 82 -6.14 11.91 12.29
N SER A 83 -5.24 11.94 11.31
CA SER A 83 -3.99 12.71 11.37
C SER A 83 -4.26 14.22 11.40
N ASP A 84 -5.31 14.69 10.70
CA ASP A 84 -5.71 16.10 10.66
C ASP A 84 -6.35 16.58 11.98
N THR A 85 -7.06 15.68 12.66
CA THR A 85 -7.80 16.01 13.88
C THR A 85 -6.99 15.86 15.16
N GLU A 86 -5.75 15.34 15.10
CA GLU A 86 -4.83 15.06 16.22
C GLU A 86 -5.43 14.29 17.42
N LYS A 87 -6.63 13.71 17.25
CA LYS A 87 -7.44 13.13 18.34
C LYS A 87 -7.52 11.61 18.31
N GLY A 88 -6.72 10.97 17.46
CA GLY A 88 -6.92 9.56 17.11
C GLY A 88 -5.65 8.72 17.06
N THR A 89 -4.59 9.02 17.83
CA THR A 89 -3.32 8.27 17.78
C THR A 89 -3.53 6.76 17.80
N GLU A 90 -4.26 6.23 18.80
CA GLU A 90 -4.55 4.79 18.89
C GLU A 90 -5.34 4.27 17.67
N ARG A 91 -6.30 5.05 17.19
CA ARG A 91 -7.11 4.73 16.01
C ARG A 91 -6.26 4.68 14.74
N ILE A 92 -5.31 5.60 14.58
CA ILE A 92 -4.43 5.64 13.42
C ILE A 92 -3.49 4.44 13.45
N HIS A 93 -2.95 4.08 14.62
CA HIS A 93 -2.12 2.88 14.75
C HIS A 93 -2.91 1.61 14.37
N GLN A 94 -4.17 1.48 14.80
CA GLN A 94 -5.03 0.37 14.38
C GLN A 94 -5.28 0.37 12.87
N LEU A 95 -5.60 1.52 12.27
CA LEU A 95 -5.81 1.63 10.83
C LEU A 95 -4.55 1.31 10.01
N TYR A 96 -3.38 1.73 10.51
CA TYR A 96 -2.11 1.39 9.93
C TYR A 96 -1.83 -0.10 10.01
N ASP A 97 -2.11 -0.74 11.15
CA ASP A 97 -1.92 -2.19 11.30
C ASP A 97 -2.81 -2.98 10.33
N GLN A 98 -4.07 -2.57 10.17
CA GLN A 98 -4.97 -3.13 9.16
C GLN A 98 -4.42 -2.94 7.74
N MET A 99 -3.98 -1.73 7.39
CA MET A 99 -3.39 -1.44 6.07
C MET A 99 -2.13 -2.27 5.83
N ASN A 100 -1.27 -2.38 6.83
CA ASN A 100 -0.04 -3.17 6.78
C ASN A 100 -0.36 -4.66 6.58
N GLY A 101 -1.34 -5.22 7.29
CA GLY A 101 -1.77 -6.60 7.10
C GLY A 101 -2.23 -6.89 5.67
N ILE A 102 -3.06 -6.01 5.10
CA ILE A 102 -3.52 -6.15 3.70
C ILE A 102 -2.33 -6.06 2.73
N CYS A 103 -1.42 -5.10 2.95
CA CYS A 103 -0.22 -4.95 2.12
C CYS A 103 0.67 -6.19 2.17
N GLN A 104 0.87 -6.81 3.35
CA GLN A 104 1.68 -8.02 3.49
C GLN A 104 1.09 -9.20 2.72
N ILE A 105 -0.24 -9.37 2.76
CA ILE A 105 -0.92 -10.41 1.97
C ILE A 105 -0.73 -10.10 0.48
N ALA A 106 -1.00 -8.87 0.06
CA ALA A 106 -0.83 -8.45 -1.33
C ALA A 106 0.62 -8.64 -1.82
N PHE A 107 1.63 -8.37 -0.99
CA PHE A 107 3.04 -8.61 -1.33
C PHE A 107 3.32 -10.10 -1.56
N SER A 108 2.77 -10.96 -0.71
CA SER A 108 2.90 -12.41 -0.88
C SER A 108 2.25 -12.90 -2.18
N GLU A 109 1.06 -12.38 -2.51
CA GLU A 109 0.38 -12.69 -3.77
C GLU A 109 1.18 -12.20 -5.00
N LEU A 110 1.78 -11.01 -4.90
CA LEU A 110 2.63 -10.46 -5.95
C LEU A 110 3.94 -11.23 -6.13
N GLU A 111 4.58 -11.67 -5.04
CA GLU A 111 5.77 -12.52 -5.08
C GLU A 111 5.47 -13.87 -5.74
N ASP A 112 4.36 -14.51 -5.39
CA ASP A 112 3.95 -15.80 -5.97
C ASP A 112 3.73 -15.70 -7.48
N MET A 113 3.17 -14.58 -7.95
CA MET A 113 2.99 -14.32 -9.39
C MET A 113 4.29 -14.18 -10.19
N ILE A 114 5.37 -13.71 -9.58
CA ILE A 114 6.65 -13.46 -10.27
C ILE A 114 7.70 -14.55 -10.00
N ARG A 115 7.32 -15.59 -9.26
CA ARG A 115 8.16 -16.72 -8.88
C ARG A 115 8.22 -17.77 -10.00
#